data_AF-A0A955TQJ3-F1
#
_entry.id   AF-A0A955TQJ3-F1
#
_cell.length_a   1.000
_cell.length_b   1.000
_cell.length_c   1.000
_cell.angle_alpha   90.00
_cell.angle_beta   90.00
_cell.angle_gamma   90.00
#
_symmetry.space_group_name_H-M   'P 1'
#
loop_
_entity.id
_entity.type
_entity.pdbx_description
1 polymer ?
#
loop_
_entity_poly.entity_id
_entity_poly.type
_entity_poly.pdbx_seq_one_letter_code
_entity_poly.pdbx_strand_id
1 'polypeptide(L)'
;MSPLSHTILKVLVGSQAHGLAAPDSDRDYRSVCVLPTEEMFKLGFKPPGTQWTKGAADETSWEVGPFLTVAVQGHPLILETFLAPVEEATEWGHRLRSLFPDVWSANHAFESFVNYAHNQRQKFLEKKDGRPGKYGAAY
;
A
#
# COMPACT_ATOMS: atom_id res chain seq x y z
N MET A 1 16.75 14.05 -3.46
CA MET A 1 16.08 14.37 -2.17
C MET A 1 15.29 13.15 -1.74
N SER A 2 15.25 12.85 -0.43
CA SER A 2 14.47 11.71 0.06
C SER A 2 12.97 12.01 -0.09
N PRO A 3 12.17 11.11 -0.70
CA PRO A 3 10.73 11.31 -0.95
C PRO A 3 9.90 11.54 0.32
N LEU A 4 10.43 11.24 1.51
CA LEU A 4 9.80 11.52 2.81
C LEU A 4 9.51 13.01 3.05
N SER A 5 10.22 13.92 2.35
CA SER A 5 9.99 15.36 2.48
C SER A 5 8.66 15.85 1.90
N HIS A 6 7.91 14.99 1.19
CA HIS A 6 6.65 15.34 0.55
C HIS A 6 5.53 14.32 0.80
N THR A 7 5.60 13.58 1.91
CA THR A 7 4.54 12.67 2.34
C THR A 7 3.30 13.48 2.71
N ILE A 8 2.16 13.16 2.09
CA ILE A 8 0.87 13.80 2.38
C ILE A 8 -0.01 12.96 3.31
N LEU A 9 0.21 11.65 3.34
CA LEU A 9 -0.52 10.68 4.16
C LEU A 9 0.42 9.54 4.56
N LYS A 10 0.41 9.16 5.83
CA LYS A 10 1.05 7.97 6.39
C LYS A 10 0.06 7.26 7.31
N VAL A 11 -0.12 5.97 7.10
CA VAL A 11 -1.06 5.14 7.85
C VAL A 11 -0.38 3.91 8.40
N LEU A 12 -0.82 3.47 9.58
CA LEU A 12 -0.41 2.24 10.21
C LEU A 12 -1.16 1.07 9.56
N VAL A 13 -0.44 0.02 9.19
CA VAL A 13 -1.02 -1.23 8.66
C VAL A 13 -0.47 -2.43 9.44
N GLY A 14 -0.81 -3.65 9.01
CA GLY A 14 -0.28 -4.86 9.61
C GLY A 14 -0.94 -5.22 10.94
N SER A 15 -0.28 -6.08 11.73
CA SER A 15 -0.84 -6.66 12.95
C SER A 15 -1.30 -5.61 13.96
N GLN A 16 -0.58 -4.49 14.04
CA GLN A 16 -0.89 -3.35 14.92
C GLN A 16 -2.21 -2.67 14.53
N ALA A 17 -2.46 -2.47 13.24
CA ALA A 17 -3.71 -1.87 12.76
C ALA A 17 -4.92 -2.79 12.94
N HIS A 18 -4.71 -4.10 12.91
CA HIS A 18 -5.76 -5.12 13.00
C HIS A 18 -5.97 -5.69 14.41
N GLY A 19 -5.23 -5.22 15.42
CA GLY A 19 -5.34 -5.72 16.80
C GLY A 19 -4.82 -7.15 17.00
N LEU A 20 -3.93 -7.60 16.11
CA LEU A 20 -3.30 -8.92 16.11
C LEU A 20 -1.83 -8.88 16.57
N ALA A 21 -1.37 -7.74 17.06
CA ALA A 21 0.01 -7.53 17.46
C ALA A 21 0.37 -8.31 18.74
N ALA A 22 1.50 -9.01 18.71
CA ALA A 22 2.20 -9.52 19.87
C ALA A 22 3.10 -8.42 20.49
N PRO A 23 3.62 -8.59 21.72
CA PRO A 23 4.43 -7.57 22.39
C PRO A 23 5.69 -7.12 21.62
N ASP A 24 6.22 -7.98 20.75
CA ASP A 24 7.41 -7.76 19.92
C ASP A 24 7.07 -7.46 18.45
N SER A 25 5.79 -7.27 18.11
CA SER A 25 5.38 -6.94 16.74
C SER A 25 5.87 -5.56 16.33
N ASP A 26 6.51 -5.51 15.17
CA ASP A 26 6.93 -4.30 14.48
C ASP A 26 5.73 -3.47 14.00
N ARG A 27 6.01 -2.24 13.56
CA ARG A 27 5.02 -1.33 12.97
C ARG A 27 5.24 -1.28 11.47
N ASP A 28 4.21 -1.61 10.71
CA ASP A 28 4.19 -1.48 9.26
C ASP A 28 3.45 -0.19 8.86
N TYR A 29 3.97 0.50 7.84
CA TYR A 29 3.35 1.72 7.33
C TYR A 29 3.13 1.68 5.84
N ARG A 30 2.10 2.43 5.43
CA ARG A 30 1.91 2.84 4.04
C ARG A 30 1.83 4.34 3.93
N SER A 31 2.48 4.88 2.91
CA SER A 31 2.55 6.32 2.71
C SER A 31 2.24 6.72 1.29
N VAL A 32 1.64 7.90 1.13
CA VAL A 32 1.44 8.54 -0.16
C VAL A 32 2.18 9.87 -0.15
N CYS A 33 3.00 10.10 -1.16
CA CYS A 33 3.74 11.33 -1.37
C CYS A 33 3.35 12.02 -2.68
N VAL A 34 3.66 13.30 -2.77
CA VAL A 34 3.49 14.09 -3.99
C VAL A 34 4.86 14.56 -4.43
N LEU A 35 5.26 14.24 -5.67
CA LEU A 35 6.52 14.79 -6.17
C LEU A 35 6.38 16.29 -6.48
N PRO A 36 7.43 17.10 -6.23
CA PRO A 36 7.47 18.47 -6.71
C PRO A 36 7.21 18.53 -8.22
N THR A 37 6.34 19.44 -8.64
CA THR A 37 5.97 19.62 -10.05
C THR A 37 7.19 19.80 -10.97
N GLU A 38 8.25 20.46 -10.49
CA GLU A 38 9.51 20.63 -11.24
C GLU A 38 10.20 19.32 -11.62
N GLU A 39 10.05 18.25 -10.82
CA GLU A 39 10.61 16.93 -11.12
C GLU A 39 9.94 16.32 -12.35
N MET A 40 8.63 16.58 -12.53
CA MET A 40 7.85 16.05 -13.66
C MET A 40 8.30 16.62 -15.01
N PHE A 41 8.92 17.81 -15.02
CA PHE A 41 9.38 18.49 -16.24
C PHE A 41 10.83 18.18 -16.62
N LYS A 42 11.52 17.32 -15.86
CA LYS A 42 12.89 16.91 -16.19
C LYS A 42 12.90 15.95 -17.38
N LEU A 43 13.89 16.11 -18.26
CA LEU A 43 14.09 15.18 -19.38
C LEU A 43 14.30 13.75 -18.86
N GLY A 44 13.55 12.80 -19.41
CA GLY A 44 13.60 11.40 -19.01
C GLY A 44 12.82 11.08 -17.73
N PHE A 45 11.97 11.99 -17.24
CA PHE A 45 11.08 11.72 -16.11
C PHE A 45 10.23 10.47 -16.36
N LYS A 46 10.15 9.62 -15.34
CA LYS A 46 9.22 8.51 -15.25
C LYS A 46 8.54 8.60 -13.88
N PRO A 47 7.20 8.46 -13.81
CA PRO A 47 6.53 8.35 -12.53
C PRO A 47 7.21 7.27 -11.67
N PRO A 48 7.58 7.57 -10.42
CA PRO A 48 8.21 6.59 -9.57
C PRO A 48 7.24 5.43 -9.31
N GLY A 49 7.77 4.21 -9.34
CA GLY A 49 7.02 3.04 -8.88
C GLY A 49 6.89 3.02 -7.35
N THR A 50 6.34 1.92 -6.83
CA THR A 50 6.34 1.61 -5.41
C THR A 50 7.76 1.66 -4.83
N GLN A 51 7.93 2.34 -3.71
CA GLN A 51 9.17 2.34 -2.95
C GLN A 51 8.99 1.55 -1.66
N TRP A 52 9.99 0.77 -1.30
CA TRP A 52 10.00 -0.01 -0.07
C TRP A 52 11.20 0.39 0.77
N THR A 53 10.96 0.79 2.01
CA THR A 53 12.01 1.05 3.00
C THR A 53 11.91 -0.02 4.08
N LYS A 54 13.04 -0.70 4.35
CA LYS A 54 13.15 -1.72 5.38
C LYS A 54 13.97 -1.17 6.55
N GLY A 55 13.46 -1.27 7.78
CA GLY A 55 14.10 -0.66 8.95
C GLY A 55 13.53 -1.18 10.27
N ALA A 56 13.53 -0.32 11.30
CA ALA A 56 12.80 -0.60 12.55
C ALA A 56 11.28 -0.58 12.37
N ALA A 57 10.83 0.01 11.27
CA ALA A 57 9.48 -0.06 10.76
C ALA A 57 9.55 -0.20 9.23
N ASP A 58 8.81 -1.16 8.68
CA ASP A 58 8.73 -1.35 7.24
C ASP A 58 7.71 -0.36 6.67
N GLU A 59 8.11 0.36 5.62
CA GLU A 59 7.26 1.38 4.99
C GLU A 59 7.22 1.17 3.48
N THR A 60 6.00 1.04 2.96
CA THR A 60 5.75 1.07 1.51
C THR A 60 5.17 2.42 1.12
N SER A 61 5.78 3.10 0.16
CA SER A 61 5.32 4.41 -0.30
C SER A 61 5.06 4.47 -1.79
N TRP A 62 4.10 5.32 -2.16
CA TRP A 62 3.71 5.59 -3.54
C TRP A 62 3.63 7.09 -3.79
N GLU A 63 3.94 7.48 -5.02
CA GLU A 63 3.51 8.78 -5.52
C GLU A 63 1.99 8.75 -5.80
N VAL A 64 1.30 9.88 -5.60
CA VAL A 64 -0.15 9.96 -5.62
C VAL A 64 -0.77 9.50 -6.95
N GLY A 65 -0.13 9.73 -8.09
CA GLY A 65 -0.62 9.33 -9.41
C GLY A 65 -0.69 7.80 -9.57
N PRO A 66 0.44 7.08 -9.45
CA PRO A 66 0.47 5.62 -9.43
C PRO A 66 -0.44 5.01 -8.34
N PHE A 67 -0.50 5.62 -7.15
CA PHE A 67 -1.39 5.18 -6.08
C PHE A 67 -2.86 5.19 -6.51
N LEU A 68 -3.35 6.32 -7.04
CA LEU A 68 -4.73 6.46 -7.50
C LEU A 68 -5.03 5.59 -8.72
N THR A 69 -4.04 5.39 -9.61
CA THR A 69 -4.18 4.50 -10.77
C THR A 69 -4.49 3.06 -10.35
N VAL A 70 -3.86 2.58 -9.28
CA VAL A 70 -4.10 1.23 -8.75
C VAL A 70 -5.35 1.21 -7.84
N ALA A 71 -5.67 2.33 -7.17
CA ALA A 71 -6.87 2.44 -6.33
C ALA A 71 -8.16 2.19 -7.12
N VAL A 72 -8.31 2.81 -8.30
CA VAL A 72 -9.50 2.67 -9.15
C VAL A 72 -9.69 1.25 -9.70
N GLN A 73 -8.63 0.43 -9.68
CA GLN A 73 -8.67 -0.98 -10.06
C GLN A 73 -9.14 -1.89 -8.91
N GLY A 74 -9.40 -1.35 -7.72
CA GLY A 74 -9.90 -2.11 -6.58
C GLY A 74 -8.83 -2.89 -5.83
N HIS A 75 -7.55 -2.51 -5.93
CA HIS A 75 -6.47 -3.25 -5.30
C HIS A 75 -6.56 -3.22 -3.76
N PRO A 76 -6.64 -4.37 -3.06
CA PRO A 76 -6.91 -4.45 -1.62
C PRO A 76 -5.98 -3.61 -0.75
N LEU A 77 -4.66 -3.73 -0.96
CA LEU A 77 -3.66 -3.03 -0.15
C LEU A 77 -3.72 -1.51 -0.33
N ILE A 78 -4.16 -1.04 -1.51
CA ILE A 78 -4.29 0.39 -1.78
C ILE A 78 -5.56 0.93 -1.13
N LEU A 79 -6.66 0.18 -1.23
CA LEU A 79 -7.92 0.56 -0.60
C LEU A 79 -7.84 0.59 0.93
N GLU A 80 -7.11 -0.34 1.54
CA GLU A 80 -6.83 -0.33 2.99
C GLU A 80 -6.18 0.99 3.42
N THR A 81 -5.28 1.58 2.61
CA THR A 81 -4.61 2.85 2.94
C THR A 81 -5.59 4.02 3.14
N PHE A 82 -6.73 4.03 2.46
CA PHE A 82 -7.75 5.06 2.65
C PHE A 82 -8.46 4.97 4.00
N LEU A 83 -8.52 3.78 4.59
CA LEU A 83 -9.33 3.49 5.79
C LEU A 83 -8.50 3.25 7.04
N ALA A 84 -7.23 2.88 6.87
CA ALA A 84 -6.30 2.56 7.94
C ALA A 84 -6.10 3.71 8.95
N PRO A 85 -5.70 3.38 10.19
CA PRO A 85 -5.36 4.38 11.21
C PRO A 85 -4.27 5.33 10.71
N VAL A 86 -4.52 6.64 10.85
CA VAL A 86 -3.58 7.68 10.41
C VAL A 86 -2.50 7.87 11.45
N GLU A 87 -1.24 7.82 11.01
CA GLU A 87 -0.09 8.26 11.79
C GLU A 87 0.21 9.74 11.49
N GLU A 88 0.22 10.11 10.21
CA GLU A 88 0.47 11.49 9.77
C GLU A 88 -0.43 11.82 8.57
N ALA A 89 -1.03 13.02 8.57
CA ALA A 89 -1.78 13.52 7.42
C ALA A 89 -1.67 15.04 7.30
N THR A 90 -1.45 15.50 6.08
CA THR A 90 -1.61 16.91 5.70
C THR A 90 -3.06 17.17 5.28
N GLU A 91 -3.42 18.43 4.99
CA GLU A 91 -4.71 18.75 4.36
C GLU A 91 -4.92 17.96 3.06
N TRP A 92 -3.88 17.81 2.25
CA TRP A 92 -3.93 17.01 1.03
C TRP A 92 -4.11 15.52 1.31
N GLY A 93 -3.54 15.00 2.39
CA GLY A 93 -3.80 13.63 2.85
C GLY A 93 -5.26 13.40 3.24
N HIS A 94 -5.88 14.35 3.94
CA HIS A 94 -7.30 14.28 4.26
C HIS A 94 -8.19 14.36 3.00
N ARG A 95 -7.86 15.25 2.06
CA ARG A 95 -8.54 15.31 0.76
C ARG A 95 -8.40 14.00 -0.01
N LEU A 96 -7.19 13.43 -0.06
CA LEU A 96 -6.96 12.11 -0.68
C LEU A 96 -7.87 11.05 -0.06
N ARG A 97 -7.95 10.96 1.28
CA ARG A 97 -8.84 9.99 1.96
C ARG A 97 -10.32 10.21 1.62
N SER A 98 -10.74 11.47 1.43
CA SER A 98 -12.13 11.78 1.06
C SER A 98 -12.54 11.25 -0.31
N LEU A 99 -11.59 10.91 -1.19
CA LEU A 99 -11.84 10.29 -2.49
C LEU A 99 -12.20 8.80 -2.41
N PHE A 100 -12.16 8.17 -1.22
CA PHE A 100 -12.46 6.75 -1.09
C PHE A 100 -13.77 6.31 -1.76
N PRO A 101 -14.90 7.03 -1.60
CA PRO A 101 -16.16 6.68 -2.27
C PRO A 101 -16.08 6.74 -3.80
N ASP A 102 -15.18 7.56 -4.36
CA ASP A 102 -15.03 7.77 -5.80
C ASP A 102 -14.13 6.72 -6.46
N VAL A 103 -13.17 6.16 -5.71
CA VAL A 103 -12.22 5.14 -6.21
C VAL A 103 -12.65 3.71 -5.89
N TRP A 104 -13.52 3.52 -4.88
CA TRP A 104 -13.98 2.21 -4.47
C TRP A 104 -15.13 1.69 -5.35
N SER A 105 -15.03 0.42 -5.74
CA SER A 105 -16.10 -0.34 -6.39
C SER A 105 -16.17 -1.75 -5.80
N ALA A 106 -17.36 -2.17 -5.38
CA ALA A 106 -17.58 -3.50 -4.82
C ALA A 106 -17.19 -4.61 -5.82
N ASN A 107 -17.48 -4.42 -7.12
CA ASN A 107 -17.15 -5.39 -8.16
C ASN A 107 -15.64 -5.49 -8.38
N HIS A 108 -14.94 -4.35 -8.54
CA HIS A 108 -13.48 -4.35 -8.74
C HIS A 108 -12.74 -4.90 -7.53
N ALA A 109 -13.20 -4.57 -6.32
CA ALA A 109 -12.66 -5.15 -5.10
C ALA A 109 -12.86 -6.66 -5.09
N PHE A 110 -14.09 -7.16 -5.28
CA PHE A 110 -14.38 -8.59 -5.31
C PHE A 110 -13.47 -9.33 -6.30
N GLU A 111 -13.36 -8.86 -7.54
CA GLU A 111 -12.49 -9.46 -8.55
C GLU A 111 -11.02 -9.45 -8.11
N SER A 112 -10.53 -8.33 -7.57
CA SER A 112 -9.14 -8.19 -7.11
C SER A 112 -8.82 -9.13 -5.93
N PHE A 113 -9.71 -9.25 -4.95
CA PHE A 113 -9.57 -10.15 -3.82
C PHE A 113 -9.59 -11.62 -4.25
N VAL A 114 -10.52 -12.00 -5.13
CA VAL A 114 -10.61 -13.36 -5.66
C VAL A 114 -9.37 -13.72 -6.47
N ASN A 115 -8.91 -12.84 -7.36
CA ASN A 115 -7.68 -13.03 -8.13
C ASN A 115 -6.45 -13.15 -7.22
N TYR A 116 -6.37 -12.33 -6.17
CA TYR A 116 -5.31 -12.45 -5.17
C TYR A 116 -5.36 -13.81 -4.46
N ALA A 117 -6.52 -14.25 -4.00
CA ALA A 117 -6.69 -15.54 -3.34
C ALA A 117 -6.31 -16.72 -4.26
N HIS A 118 -6.72 -16.68 -5.53
CA HIS A 118 -6.30 -17.66 -6.53
C HIS A 118 -4.79 -17.70 -6.70
N ASN A 119 -4.14 -16.54 -6.81
CA ASN A 119 -2.68 -16.44 -6.92
C ASN A 119 -1.97 -17.01 -5.67
N GLN A 120 -2.46 -16.72 -4.47
CA GLN A 120 -1.89 -17.28 -3.24
C GLN A 120 -2.07 -18.78 -3.16
N ARG A 121 -3.26 -19.28 -3.54
CA ARG A 121 -3.53 -20.72 -3.61
C ARG A 121 -2.60 -21.43 -4.60
N GLN A 122 -2.40 -20.88 -5.79
CA GLN A 122 -1.47 -21.45 -6.77
C GLN A 122 -0.03 -21.48 -6.25
N LYS A 123 0.45 -20.38 -5.67
CA LYS A 123 1.79 -20.32 -5.04
C LYS A 123 1.96 -21.39 -3.96
N PHE A 124 0.93 -21.61 -3.15
CA PHE A 124 0.95 -22.58 -2.07
C PHE A 124 0.94 -24.04 -2.58
N LEU A 125 0.04 -24.37 -3.52
CA LEU A 125 -0.18 -25.75 -3.95
C LEU A 125 0.77 -26.20 -5.06
N GLU A 126 1.11 -25.30 -5.99
CA GLU A 126 1.85 -25.64 -7.20
C GLU A 126 3.37 -25.44 -7.04
N LYS A 127 3.83 -24.94 -5.88
CA LYS A 127 5.25 -24.72 -5.52
C LYS A 127 6.07 -23.97 -6.59
N LYS A 128 5.41 -23.11 -7.38
CA LYS A 128 6.02 -22.46 -8.55
C LYS A 128 7.27 -21.62 -8.22
N ASP A 129 7.40 -21.15 -6.98
CA ASP A 129 8.51 -20.28 -6.56
C ASP A 129 9.63 -21.01 -5.79
N GLY A 130 9.56 -22.33 -5.57
CA GLY A 130 10.59 -23.07 -4.81
C GLY A 130 10.83 -22.55 -3.37
N ARG A 131 9.94 -21.72 -2.83
CA ARG A 131 10.09 -21.09 -1.52
C ARG A 131 9.99 -22.14 -0.41
N PRO A 132 10.85 -22.08 0.62
CA PRO A 132 10.70 -22.94 1.80
C PRO A 132 9.33 -22.70 2.43
N GLY A 133 8.69 -23.78 2.89
CA GLY A 133 7.34 -23.75 3.48
C GLY A 133 7.32 -22.97 4.79
N LYS A 134 7.26 -21.64 4.72
CA LYS A 134 7.14 -20.76 5.90
C LYS A 134 5.71 -20.27 6.15
N TYR A 135 4.76 -20.57 5.28
CA TYR A 135 3.36 -20.16 5.44
C TYR A 135 2.40 -21.37 5.37
N GLY A 136 2.78 -22.47 6.03
CA GLY A 136 1.96 -23.68 6.13
C GLY A 136 0.98 -23.70 7.30
N ALA A 137 0.98 -22.70 8.18
CA ALA A 137 0.09 -22.66 9.33
C ALA A 137 -0.15 -21.22 9.78
N ALA A 138 -1.27 -20.65 9.34
CA ALA A 138 -1.99 -19.65 10.10
C ALA A 138 -3.46 -19.89 9.74
N TYR A 139 -4.15 -20.57 10.66
CA TYR A 139 -5.60 -20.75 10.64
C TYR A 139 -6.28 -19.41 10.93
#